data_AF-A0A496PZ21-F1
#
_entry.id   AF-A0A496PZ21-F1
#
_cell.length_a   1.000
_cell.length_b   1.000
_cell.length_c   1.000
_cell.angle_alpha   90.00
_cell.angle_beta   90.00
_cell.angle_gamma   90.00
#
_symmetry.space_group_name_H-M   'P 1'
#
loop_
_entity.id
_entity.type
_entity.pdbx_description
1 polymer ?
#
loop_
_entity_poly.entity_id
_entity_poly.type
_entity_poly.pdbx_seq_one_letter_code
_entity_poly.pdbx_strand_id
1 'polypeptide(L)'
;MNAPKKNNLTRHIIIGMVLGLVVGGSLNLVAPEGFIREFLVDGFFFVIGAIFIASLKLLVVPLVFVSLVCGTAALNDIRKLGRVGVKTVGLYLATTAVAITLALVAAIVIGPGIGFELRTEAVFEPKPAPPLTEVLISLFPTNPVQAMAEGNMLQIIVFAILFGLAMVLAGEPGQRLHSLFKDANDVIMKLVFILMQFAPYGVFCLIAKTFAIEGFGAILPLAKYFFLVLFVLLLHATGTYMLILKLLGRLNPIRFFKNMRTVHVFAFSTASSNATIPVTMSAVENRMGVSNSIASFTVPLGATINMDGTAIMQGVATVFIAQAYGIDMAATDYLMVVLTATLASVGTAGVPGVGLIMLAMVLNQVGLPVEGIGLIIGVDRLLDMVRTAVNVTGDATVTCVVAKSEGQIDEETFNADA
;
A
#
# COMPACT_ATOMS: atom_id res chain seq x y z
N MET A 1 -1.39 21.36 -21.60
CA MET A 1 -2.17 21.59 -20.36
C MET A 1 -1.23 21.51 -19.17
N ASN A 2 -1.03 22.61 -18.45
CA ASN A 2 -0.15 22.66 -17.28
C ASN A 2 -0.66 21.68 -16.21
N ALA A 3 0.16 20.73 -15.78
CA ALA A 3 -0.16 19.86 -14.67
C ALA A 3 -0.42 20.72 -13.42
N PRO A 4 -1.55 20.56 -12.71
CA PRO A 4 -1.78 21.27 -11.46
C PRO A 4 -0.61 20.98 -10.50
N LYS A 5 -0.04 22.03 -9.89
CA LYS A 5 1.11 21.92 -8.99
C LYS A 5 0.81 20.88 -7.89
N LYS A 6 1.45 19.71 -7.98
CA LYS A 6 1.27 18.51 -7.12
C LYS A 6 1.34 18.80 -5.61
N ASN A 7 2.05 19.86 -5.19
CA ASN A 7 2.17 20.28 -3.79
C ASN A 7 0.84 20.72 -3.12
N ASN A 8 -0.24 20.95 -3.87
CA ASN A 8 -1.47 21.45 -3.28
C ASN A 8 -2.31 20.35 -2.60
N LEU A 9 -2.32 19.12 -3.13
CA LEU A 9 -3.22 18.07 -2.64
C LEU A 9 -2.87 17.61 -1.23
N THR A 10 -1.59 17.30 -0.98
CA THR A 10 -1.08 16.93 0.35
C THR A 10 -1.45 17.97 1.39
N ARG A 11 -1.23 19.25 1.05
CA ARG A 11 -1.54 20.38 1.92
C ARG A 11 -3.04 20.45 2.23
N HIS A 12 -3.91 20.29 1.23
CA HIS A 12 -5.36 20.29 1.45
C HIS A 12 -5.82 19.13 2.34
N ILE A 13 -5.25 17.93 2.19
CA ILE A 13 -5.58 16.78 3.04
C ILE A 13 -5.16 17.06 4.49
N ILE A 14 -3.95 17.59 4.71
CA ILE A 14 -3.46 17.93 6.06
C ILE A 14 -4.34 19.03 6.69
N ILE A 15 -4.71 20.05 5.92
CA ILE A 15 -5.64 21.10 6.38
C ILE A 15 -6.99 20.49 6.75
N GLY A 16 -7.56 19.65 5.88
CA GLY A 16 -8.81 18.93 6.14
C GLY A 16 -8.74 18.07 7.40
N MET A 17 -7.61 17.41 7.63
CA MET A 17 -7.38 16.63 8.85
C MET A 17 -7.36 17.50 10.10
N VAL A 18 -6.57 18.57 10.11
CA VAL A 18 -6.45 19.47 11.27
C VAL A 18 -7.80 20.14 11.56
N LEU A 19 -8.48 20.63 10.53
CA LEU A 19 -9.82 21.21 10.68
C LEU A 19 -10.82 20.17 11.18
N GLY A 20 -10.77 18.93 10.68
CA GLY A 20 -11.66 17.85 11.12
C GLY A 20 -11.45 17.52 12.59
N LEU A 21 -10.20 17.44 13.04
CA LEU A 21 -9.86 17.22 14.45
C LEU A 21 -10.35 18.38 15.33
N VAL A 22 -10.13 19.63 14.92
CA VAL A 22 -10.57 20.80 15.68
C VAL A 22 -12.09 20.87 15.75
N VAL A 23 -12.79 20.68 14.64
CA VAL A 23 -14.26 20.71 14.58
C VAL A 23 -14.85 19.55 15.37
N GLY A 24 -14.41 18.32 15.12
CA GLY A 24 -14.87 17.13 15.82
C GLY A 24 -14.61 17.20 17.33
N GLY A 25 -13.40 17.56 17.73
CA GLY A 25 -13.04 17.73 19.14
C GLY A 25 -13.85 18.83 19.83
N SER A 26 -14.09 19.96 19.14
CA SER A 26 -14.94 21.04 19.67
C SER A 26 -16.39 20.58 19.84
N LEU A 27 -16.93 19.83 18.88
CA LEU A 27 -18.28 19.26 18.99
C LEU A 27 -18.35 18.27 20.16
N ASN A 28 -17.35 17.41 20.35
CA ASN A 28 -17.32 16.50 21.50
C ASN A 28 -17.34 17.24 22.85
N LEU A 29 -16.59 18.34 22.98
CA LEU A 29 -16.54 19.16 24.21
C LEU A 29 -17.85 19.91 24.50
N VAL A 30 -18.50 20.44 23.46
CA VAL A 30 -19.77 21.16 23.59
C VAL A 30 -20.92 20.19 23.81
N ALA A 31 -20.74 18.91 23.46
CA ALA A 31 -21.76 17.86 23.50
C ALA A 31 -23.10 18.35 22.91
N PRO A 32 -23.13 18.81 21.64
CA PRO A 32 -24.36 19.28 21.03
C PRO A 32 -25.37 18.13 21.02
N GLU A 33 -26.52 18.36 21.63
CA GLU A 33 -27.65 17.43 21.59
C GLU A 33 -28.70 17.87 20.56
N GLY A 34 -29.57 16.94 20.18
CA GLY A 34 -30.67 17.20 19.25
C GLY A 34 -30.20 17.44 17.80
N PHE A 35 -30.83 18.41 17.14
CA PHE A 35 -30.71 18.63 15.69
C PHE A 35 -29.27 18.82 15.20
N ILE A 36 -28.38 19.43 15.99
CA ILE A 36 -27.00 19.70 15.58
C ILE A 36 -26.20 18.39 15.43
N ARG A 37 -26.36 17.43 16.35
CA ARG A 37 -25.69 16.14 16.26
C ARG A 37 -26.24 15.31 15.11
N GLU A 38 -27.57 15.22 15.03
CA GLU A 38 -28.24 14.43 14.00
C GLU A 38 -27.95 14.97 12.60
N PHE A 39 -28.04 16.29 12.39
CA PHE A 39 -27.79 16.88 11.09
C PHE A 39 -26.30 16.92 10.71
N LEU A 40 -25.41 17.27 11.65
CA LEU A 40 -23.99 17.52 11.34
C LEU A 40 -23.14 16.25 11.45
N VAL A 41 -23.22 15.51 12.55
CA VAL A 41 -22.35 14.36 12.85
C VAL A 41 -22.88 13.10 12.16
N ASP A 42 -24.15 12.77 12.40
CA ASP A 42 -24.78 11.56 11.87
C ASP A 42 -25.38 11.77 10.46
N GLY A 43 -25.57 13.02 10.04
CA GLY A 43 -25.95 13.42 8.70
C GLY A 43 -24.75 13.79 7.83
N PHE A 44 -24.39 15.07 7.81
CA PHE A 44 -23.43 15.63 6.86
C PHE A 44 -22.05 14.93 6.88
N PHE A 45 -21.43 14.80 8.06
CA PHE A 45 -20.12 14.15 8.17
C PHE A 45 -20.18 12.67 7.81
N PHE A 46 -21.22 11.96 8.26
CA PHE A 46 -21.40 10.56 7.92
C PHE A 46 -21.60 10.35 6.42
N VAL A 47 -22.50 11.10 5.78
CA VAL A 47 -22.81 10.93 4.35
C VAL A 47 -21.58 11.19 3.49
N ILE A 48 -20.87 12.30 3.72
CA ILE A 48 -19.67 12.63 2.95
C ILE A 48 -18.55 11.62 3.21
N GLY A 49 -18.36 11.21 4.47
CA GLY A 49 -17.38 10.18 4.82
C GLY A 49 -17.70 8.82 4.18
N ALA A 50 -18.96 8.38 4.24
CA ALA A 50 -19.41 7.12 3.66
C ALA A 50 -19.29 7.12 2.12
N ILE A 51 -19.65 8.22 1.45
CA ILE A 51 -19.45 8.38 0.01
C ILE A 51 -17.96 8.26 -0.33
N PHE A 52 -17.08 8.87 0.47
CA PHE A 52 -15.64 8.76 0.26
C PHE A 52 -15.15 7.31 0.41
N ILE A 53 -15.54 6.59 1.46
CA ILE A 53 -15.19 5.17 1.64
C ILE A 53 -15.76 4.30 0.50
N ALA A 54 -17.01 4.52 0.10
CA ALA A 54 -17.62 3.82 -1.03
C ALA A 54 -16.86 4.08 -2.34
N SER A 55 -16.36 5.31 -2.54
CA SER A 55 -15.54 5.66 -3.69
C SER A 55 -14.18 4.95 -3.69
N LEU A 56 -13.59 4.70 -2.51
CA LEU A 56 -12.39 3.86 -2.40
C LEU A 56 -12.72 2.41 -2.78
N LYS A 57 -13.80 1.85 -2.24
CA LYS A 57 -14.28 0.48 -2.53
C LYS A 57 -14.54 0.28 -4.03
N LEU A 58 -15.16 1.27 -4.69
CA LEU A 58 -15.45 1.26 -6.13
C LEU A 58 -14.20 0.98 -6.99
N LEU A 59 -13.05 1.54 -6.60
CA LEU A 59 -11.82 1.43 -7.36
C LEU A 59 -11.10 0.09 -7.18
N VAL A 60 -11.38 -0.64 -6.09
CA VAL A 60 -10.60 -1.82 -5.69
C VAL A 60 -10.55 -2.87 -6.80
N VAL A 61 -11.70 -3.38 -7.24
CA VAL A 61 -11.75 -4.50 -8.19
C VAL A 61 -11.18 -4.12 -9.57
N PRO A 62 -11.60 -3.01 -10.22
CA PRO A 62 -11.08 -2.64 -11.54
C PRO A 62 -9.58 -2.36 -11.51
N LEU A 63 -9.11 -1.61 -10.50
CA LEU A 63 -7.70 -1.26 -10.35
C LEU A 63 -6.86 -2.52 -10.19
N VAL A 64 -7.24 -3.41 -9.28
CA VAL A 64 -6.47 -4.62 -8.98
C VAL A 64 -6.40 -5.53 -10.19
N PHE A 65 -7.53 -5.82 -10.83
CA PHE A 65 -7.56 -6.69 -12.00
C PHE A 65 -6.72 -6.13 -13.14
N VAL A 66 -6.95 -4.89 -13.56
CA VAL A 66 -6.25 -4.28 -14.69
C VAL A 66 -4.76 -4.12 -14.40
N SER A 67 -4.41 -3.64 -13.20
CA SER A 67 -3.01 -3.38 -12.85
C SER A 67 -2.22 -4.67 -12.68
N LEU A 68 -2.81 -5.75 -12.14
CA LEU A 68 -2.18 -7.06 -12.07
C LEU A 68 -2.00 -7.69 -13.45
N VAL A 69 -2.99 -7.60 -14.33
CA VAL A 69 -2.85 -8.07 -15.72
C VAL A 69 -1.72 -7.31 -16.41
N CYS A 70 -1.64 -5.99 -16.24
CA CYS A 70 -0.52 -5.19 -16.75
C CYS A 70 0.83 -5.60 -16.14
N GLY A 71 0.91 -5.73 -14.81
CA GLY A 71 2.13 -6.07 -14.08
C GLY A 71 2.64 -7.46 -14.43
N THR A 72 1.75 -8.43 -14.64
CA THR A 72 2.08 -9.80 -15.02
C THR A 72 2.35 -9.95 -16.52
N ALA A 73 1.74 -9.13 -17.37
CA ALA A 73 2.06 -9.09 -18.80
C ALA A 73 3.41 -8.37 -19.09
N ALA A 74 3.81 -7.43 -18.23
CA ALA A 74 5.15 -6.82 -18.26
C ALA A 74 6.27 -7.87 -18.05
N LEU A 75 5.94 -9.06 -17.54
CA LEU A 75 6.86 -10.19 -17.44
C LEU A 75 7.26 -10.77 -18.81
N ASN A 76 6.68 -10.33 -19.94
CA ASN A 76 7.22 -10.67 -21.26
C ASN A 76 8.67 -10.18 -21.44
N ASP A 77 8.99 -9.00 -20.90
CA ASP A 77 10.37 -8.51 -20.89
C ASP A 77 11.25 -9.30 -19.92
N ILE A 78 10.69 -9.99 -18.93
CA ILE A 78 11.44 -10.92 -18.06
C ILE A 78 11.93 -12.14 -18.83
N ARG A 79 11.18 -12.66 -19.81
CA ARG A 79 11.70 -13.72 -20.68
C ARG A 79 12.93 -13.26 -21.47
N LYS A 80 12.97 -11.98 -21.86
CA LYS A 80 14.14 -11.38 -22.53
C LYS A 80 15.29 -11.11 -21.55
N LEU A 81 14.98 -10.79 -20.28
CA LEU A 81 15.97 -10.55 -19.22
C LEU A 81 16.46 -11.82 -18.50
N GLY A 82 15.82 -12.97 -18.74
CA GLY A 82 16.18 -14.27 -18.19
C GLY A 82 16.34 -14.26 -16.67
N ARG A 83 17.57 -14.48 -16.21
CA ARG A 83 17.94 -14.61 -14.79
C ARG A 83 17.69 -13.34 -13.97
N VAL A 84 17.87 -12.16 -14.57
CA VAL A 84 17.74 -10.86 -13.88
C VAL A 84 16.31 -10.63 -13.41
N GLY A 85 15.33 -10.90 -14.28
CA GLY A 85 13.93 -10.69 -13.97
C GLY A 85 13.42 -11.62 -12.86
N VAL A 86 13.80 -12.90 -12.91
CA VAL A 86 13.42 -13.88 -11.87
C VAL A 86 14.01 -13.50 -10.51
N LYS A 87 15.29 -13.11 -10.46
CA LYS A 87 15.93 -12.64 -9.22
C LYS A 87 15.23 -11.41 -8.65
N THR A 88 14.89 -10.45 -9.52
CA THR A 88 14.25 -9.19 -9.12
C THR A 88 12.86 -9.43 -8.53
N VAL A 89 11.98 -10.13 -9.28
CA VAL A 89 10.61 -10.41 -8.82
C VAL A 89 10.63 -11.29 -7.56
N GLY A 90 11.49 -12.31 -7.52
CA GLY A 90 11.63 -13.17 -6.36
C GLY A 90 12.06 -12.40 -5.10
N LEU A 91 13.01 -11.47 -5.24
CA LEU A 91 13.44 -10.62 -4.13
C LEU A 91 12.34 -9.65 -3.68
N TYR A 92 11.61 -9.01 -4.61
CA TYR A 92 10.48 -8.15 -4.25
C TYR A 92 9.40 -8.90 -3.50
N LEU A 93 8.92 -10.04 -4.03
CA LEU A 93 7.90 -10.84 -3.33
C LEU A 93 8.36 -11.33 -1.96
N ALA A 94 9.62 -11.74 -1.84
CA ALA A 94 10.19 -12.17 -0.56
C ALA A 94 10.29 -11.01 0.45
N THR A 95 10.72 -9.83 0.00
CA THR A 95 10.82 -8.65 0.86
C THR A 95 9.45 -8.15 1.32
N THR A 96 8.45 -8.10 0.43
CA THR A 96 7.06 -7.79 0.79
C THR A 96 6.51 -8.77 1.83
N ALA A 97 6.70 -10.08 1.62
CA ALA A 97 6.22 -11.11 2.55
C ALA A 97 6.86 -10.97 3.94
N VAL A 98 8.17 -10.68 3.99
CA VAL A 98 8.88 -10.39 5.24
C VAL A 98 8.36 -9.10 5.88
N ALA A 99 8.13 -8.06 5.09
CA ALA A 99 7.64 -6.76 5.54
C ALA A 99 6.28 -6.87 6.25
N ILE A 100 5.31 -7.55 5.63
CA ILE A 100 3.99 -7.73 6.24
C ILE A 100 4.03 -8.70 7.42
N THR A 101 4.83 -9.75 7.37
CA THR A 101 4.98 -10.67 8.51
C THR A 101 5.55 -9.93 9.72
N LEU A 102 6.56 -9.08 9.50
CA LEU A 102 7.13 -8.23 10.55
C LEU A 102 6.07 -7.28 11.14
N ALA A 103 5.23 -6.68 10.29
CA ALA A 103 4.15 -5.81 10.70
C ALA A 103 3.10 -6.52 11.55
N LEU A 104 2.64 -7.70 11.11
CA LEU A 104 1.66 -8.51 11.86
C LEU A 104 2.22 -8.94 13.21
N VAL A 105 3.45 -9.46 13.25
CA VAL A 105 4.09 -9.85 14.52
C VAL A 105 4.20 -8.66 15.46
N ALA A 106 4.68 -7.51 14.98
CA ALA A 106 4.79 -6.31 15.81
C ALA A 106 3.42 -5.83 16.33
N ALA A 107 2.39 -5.88 15.49
CA ALA A 107 1.03 -5.46 15.87
C ALA A 107 0.35 -6.41 16.86
N ILE A 108 0.57 -7.72 16.73
CA ILE A 108 0.07 -8.72 17.69
C ILE A 108 0.74 -8.50 19.05
N VAL A 109 2.07 -8.30 19.08
CA VAL A 109 2.83 -8.12 20.33
C VAL A 109 2.47 -6.80 21.04
N ILE A 110 2.29 -5.71 20.29
CA ILE A 110 2.06 -4.38 20.87
C ILE A 110 0.58 -4.14 21.16
N GLY A 111 -0.32 -4.72 20.36
CA GLY A 111 -1.76 -4.53 20.51
C GLY A 111 -2.20 -3.07 20.38
N PRO A 112 -1.95 -2.41 19.22
CA PRO A 112 -2.17 -0.96 19.09
C PRO A 112 -3.65 -0.54 19.21
N GLY A 113 -4.60 -1.43 18.91
CA GLY A 113 -6.03 -1.17 19.00
C GLY A 113 -6.65 -1.58 20.34
N ILE A 114 -5.90 -2.26 21.23
CA ILE A 114 -6.41 -2.66 22.54
C ILE A 114 -6.72 -1.43 23.39
N GLY A 115 -7.93 -1.39 23.94
CA GLY A 115 -8.46 -0.26 24.73
C GLY A 115 -9.07 0.85 23.88
N PHE A 116 -9.15 0.68 22.56
CA PHE A 116 -10.00 1.49 21.69
C PHE A 116 -11.32 0.75 21.50
N GLU A 117 -12.17 0.76 22.53
CA GLU A 117 -13.48 0.10 22.49
C GLU A 117 -14.47 0.96 21.70
N LEU A 118 -14.54 0.73 20.38
CA LEU A 118 -15.59 1.34 19.57
C LEU A 118 -16.93 0.78 20.04
N ARG A 119 -17.82 1.67 20.47
CA ARG A 119 -19.21 1.31 20.79
C ARG A 119 -19.96 1.08 19.49
N THR A 120 -19.83 -0.11 18.91
CA THR A 120 -20.59 -0.50 17.72
C THR A 120 -21.79 -1.35 18.06
N GLU A 121 -22.96 -0.95 17.59
CA GLU A 121 -24.20 -1.75 17.61
C GLU A 121 -24.19 -2.88 16.57
N ALA A 122 -23.18 -2.92 15.70
CA ALA A 122 -23.03 -3.97 14.70
C ALA A 122 -22.51 -5.26 15.35
N VAL A 123 -23.38 -6.27 15.44
CA VAL A 123 -22.99 -7.64 15.75
C VAL A 123 -22.18 -8.16 14.56
N PHE A 124 -20.85 -8.16 14.68
CA PHE A 124 -20.01 -8.90 13.76
C PHE A 124 -20.19 -10.38 14.06
N GLU A 125 -20.78 -11.14 13.13
CA GLU A 125 -20.75 -12.60 13.19
C GLU A 125 -19.44 -13.08 12.53
N PRO A 126 -18.47 -13.59 13.30
CA PRO A 126 -17.24 -14.11 12.73
C PRO A 126 -17.60 -15.33 11.88
N LYS A 127 -17.23 -15.30 10.60
CA LYS A 127 -17.31 -16.49 9.77
C LYS A 127 -16.26 -17.50 10.26
N PRO A 128 -16.60 -18.79 10.39
CA PRO A 128 -15.62 -19.80 10.77
C PRO A 128 -14.48 -19.81 9.73
N ALA A 129 -13.25 -19.82 10.24
CA ALA A 129 -12.06 -19.89 9.43
C ALA A 129 -12.07 -21.16 8.56
N PRO A 130 -11.99 -21.05 7.22
CA PRO A 130 -11.92 -22.22 6.36
C PRO A 130 -10.59 -22.98 6.57
N PRO A 131 -10.58 -24.32 6.45
CA PRO A 131 -9.36 -25.12 6.45
C PRO A 131 -8.36 -24.61 5.40
N LEU A 132 -7.06 -24.76 5.67
CA LEU A 132 -6.01 -24.35 4.72
C LEU A 132 -6.16 -25.04 3.35
N THR A 133 -6.62 -26.29 3.33
CA THR A 133 -6.92 -27.03 2.10
C THR A 133 -8.00 -26.33 1.27
N GLU A 134 -9.06 -25.84 1.92
CA GLU A 134 -10.13 -25.09 1.25
C GLU A 134 -9.63 -23.73 0.79
N VAL A 135 -8.79 -23.05 1.58
CA VAL A 135 -8.14 -21.80 1.15
C VAL A 135 -7.34 -22.04 -0.13
N LEU A 136 -6.50 -23.07 -0.19
CA LEU A 136 -5.69 -23.41 -1.36
C LEU A 136 -6.53 -23.77 -2.60
N ILE A 137 -7.63 -24.50 -2.42
CA ILE A 137 -8.56 -24.82 -3.51
C ILE A 137 -9.29 -23.55 -3.98
N SER A 138 -9.76 -22.74 -3.04
CA SER A 138 -10.53 -21.52 -3.30
C SER A 138 -9.70 -20.38 -3.90
N LEU A 139 -8.37 -20.52 -3.96
CA LEU A 139 -7.49 -19.64 -4.74
C LEU A 139 -7.91 -19.59 -6.22
N PHE A 140 -8.39 -20.70 -6.77
CA PHE A 140 -8.76 -20.82 -8.17
C PHE A 140 -10.27 -20.57 -8.33
N PRO A 141 -10.69 -19.44 -8.96
CA PRO A 141 -12.11 -19.20 -9.19
C PRO A 141 -12.69 -20.19 -10.20
N THR A 142 -13.87 -20.72 -9.91
CA THR A 142 -14.69 -21.42 -10.90
C THR A 142 -15.33 -20.45 -11.90
N ASN A 143 -15.58 -19.21 -11.46
CA ASN A 143 -16.11 -18.13 -12.29
C ASN A 143 -15.43 -16.78 -11.95
N PRO A 144 -14.52 -16.27 -12.80
CA PRO A 144 -13.81 -15.03 -12.52
C PRO A 144 -14.71 -13.79 -12.52
N VAL A 145 -15.82 -13.80 -13.27
CA VAL A 145 -16.77 -12.68 -13.30
C VAL A 145 -17.53 -12.60 -11.98
N GLN A 146 -17.96 -13.73 -11.45
CA GLN A 146 -18.57 -13.80 -10.13
C GLN A 146 -17.58 -13.39 -9.04
N ALA A 147 -16.32 -13.85 -9.11
CA ALA A 147 -15.27 -13.44 -8.17
C ALA A 147 -15.08 -11.91 -8.16
N MET A 148 -15.10 -11.26 -9.32
CA MET A 148 -15.05 -9.79 -9.43
C MET A 148 -16.31 -9.11 -8.87
N ALA A 149 -17.49 -9.69 -9.09
CA ALA A 149 -18.75 -9.13 -8.59
C ALA A 149 -18.88 -9.23 -7.06
N GLU A 150 -18.41 -10.34 -6.48
CA GLU A 150 -18.42 -10.60 -5.03
C GLU A 150 -17.22 -9.98 -4.29
N GLY A 151 -16.19 -9.56 -5.03
CA GLY A 151 -14.97 -9.00 -4.45
C GLY A 151 -14.07 -10.05 -3.80
N ASN A 152 -14.08 -11.30 -4.31
CA ASN A 152 -13.20 -12.37 -3.86
C ASN A 152 -11.75 -12.09 -4.32
N MET A 153 -11.05 -11.24 -3.57
CA MET A 153 -9.79 -10.62 -4.01
C MET A 153 -8.72 -11.63 -4.38
N LEU A 154 -8.54 -12.67 -3.57
CA LEU A 154 -7.53 -13.70 -3.83
C LEU A 154 -7.78 -14.44 -5.16
N GLN A 155 -9.04 -14.70 -5.49
CA GLN A 155 -9.44 -15.30 -6.77
C GLN A 155 -9.21 -14.34 -7.94
N ILE A 156 -9.55 -13.06 -7.78
CA ILE A 156 -9.30 -12.02 -8.79
C ILE A 156 -7.81 -11.93 -9.08
N ILE A 157 -6.96 -11.96 -8.04
CA ILE A 157 -5.51 -11.91 -8.16
C ILE A 157 -4.98 -13.11 -8.95
N VAL A 158 -5.38 -14.34 -8.57
CA VAL A 158 -4.94 -15.56 -9.26
C VAL A 158 -5.37 -15.55 -10.72
N PHE A 159 -6.62 -15.18 -11.00
CA PHE A 159 -7.11 -15.05 -12.38
C PHE A 159 -6.34 -13.99 -13.17
N ALA A 160 -6.10 -12.81 -12.59
CA ALA A 160 -5.36 -11.73 -13.24
C ALA A 160 -3.92 -12.15 -13.61
N ILE A 161 -3.24 -12.87 -12.71
CA ILE A 161 -1.90 -13.41 -12.95
C ILE A 161 -1.90 -14.43 -14.08
N LEU A 162 -2.82 -15.40 -14.05
CA LEU A 162 -2.94 -16.43 -15.10
C LEU A 162 -3.29 -15.81 -16.45
N PHE A 163 -4.20 -14.83 -16.47
CA PHE A 163 -4.61 -14.12 -17.66
C PHE A 163 -3.46 -13.30 -18.28
N GLY A 164 -2.72 -12.56 -17.46
CA GLY A 164 -1.55 -11.83 -17.93
C GLY A 164 -0.45 -12.76 -18.43
N LEU A 165 -0.21 -13.91 -17.78
CA LEU A 165 0.70 -14.94 -18.28
C LEU A 165 0.24 -15.50 -19.63
N ALA A 166 -1.06 -15.79 -19.79
CA ALA A 166 -1.63 -16.26 -21.04
C ALA A 166 -1.47 -15.22 -22.17
N MET A 167 -1.61 -13.92 -21.86
CA MET A 167 -1.33 -12.85 -22.81
C MET A 167 0.13 -12.87 -23.27
N VAL A 168 1.09 -13.07 -22.38
CA VAL A 168 2.51 -13.21 -22.77
C VAL A 168 2.72 -14.41 -23.68
N LEU A 169 2.08 -15.55 -23.37
CA LEU A 169 2.19 -16.79 -24.14
C LEU A 169 1.52 -16.72 -25.51
N ALA A 170 0.46 -15.91 -25.65
CA ALA A 170 -0.32 -15.81 -26.87
C ALA A 170 0.38 -15.07 -28.02
N GLY A 171 1.52 -14.39 -27.78
CA GLY A 171 2.26 -13.66 -28.82
C GLY A 171 1.53 -12.38 -29.27
N GLU A 172 1.36 -12.19 -30.59
CA GLU A 172 0.77 -10.96 -31.16
C GLU A 172 -0.65 -10.62 -30.66
N PRO A 173 -1.62 -11.57 -30.59
CA PRO A 173 -2.91 -11.32 -29.94
C PRO A 173 -2.76 -10.80 -28.50
N GLY A 174 -1.85 -11.38 -27.75
CA GLY A 174 -1.58 -10.99 -26.37
C GLY A 174 -0.98 -9.61 -26.24
N GLN A 175 -0.10 -9.21 -27.16
CA GLN A 175 0.44 -7.85 -27.22
C GLN A 175 -0.64 -6.79 -27.49
N ARG A 176 -1.59 -7.09 -28.40
CA ARG A 176 -2.73 -6.20 -28.66
C ARG A 176 -3.60 -5.99 -27.41
N LEU A 177 -3.89 -7.07 -26.69
CA LEU A 177 -4.58 -6.99 -25.41
C LEU A 177 -3.75 -6.23 -24.36
N HIS A 178 -2.44 -6.43 -24.31
CA HIS A 178 -1.57 -5.74 -23.36
C HIS A 178 -1.61 -4.23 -23.52
N SER A 179 -1.56 -3.73 -24.76
CA SER A 179 -1.72 -2.30 -25.05
C SER A 179 -3.08 -1.77 -24.57
N LEU A 180 -4.17 -2.51 -24.81
CA LEU A 180 -5.50 -2.13 -24.34
C LEU A 180 -5.60 -2.08 -22.81
N PHE A 181 -5.03 -3.08 -22.12
CA PHE A 181 -4.98 -3.09 -20.66
C PHE A 181 -4.11 -1.95 -20.10
N LYS A 182 -3.02 -1.59 -20.78
CA LYS A 182 -2.20 -0.43 -20.41
C LYS A 182 -2.99 0.88 -20.53
N ASP A 183 -3.72 1.07 -21.62
CA ASP A 183 -4.58 2.24 -21.80
C ASP A 183 -5.70 2.27 -20.74
N ALA A 184 -6.30 1.11 -20.44
CA ALA A 184 -7.29 0.97 -19.37
C ALA A 184 -6.70 1.33 -17.99
N ASN A 185 -5.48 0.88 -17.70
CA ASN A 185 -4.75 1.23 -16.49
C ASN A 185 -4.57 2.75 -16.38
N ASP A 186 -4.11 3.39 -17.45
CA ASP A 186 -3.92 4.85 -17.46
C ASP A 186 -5.23 5.62 -17.21
N VAL A 187 -6.36 5.13 -17.77
CA VAL A 187 -7.69 5.69 -17.51
C VAL A 187 -8.12 5.50 -16.06
N ILE A 188 -7.95 4.29 -15.49
CA ILE A 188 -8.25 4.01 -14.08
C ILE A 188 -7.39 4.90 -13.16
N MET A 189 -6.13 5.12 -13.50
CA MET A 189 -5.24 6.01 -12.75
C MET A 189 -5.70 7.47 -12.79
N LYS A 190 -6.31 7.93 -13.89
CA LYS A 190 -6.98 9.24 -13.93
C LYS A 190 -8.21 9.29 -13.04
N LEU A 191 -8.99 8.21 -13.00
CA LEU A 191 -10.14 8.10 -12.10
C LEU A 191 -9.70 8.17 -10.62
N VAL A 192 -8.64 7.44 -10.25
CA VAL A 192 -8.00 7.53 -8.92
C VAL A 192 -7.64 8.99 -8.61
N PHE A 193 -7.01 9.70 -9.53
CA PHE A 193 -6.64 11.10 -9.32
C PHE A 193 -7.86 12.02 -9.09
N ILE A 194 -8.93 11.84 -9.86
CA ILE A 194 -10.18 12.60 -9.70
C ILE A 194 -10.76 12.35 -8.30
N LEU A 195 -10.86 11.08 -7.88
CA LEU A 195 -11.38 10.72 -6.57
C LEU A 195 -10.51 11.24 -5.43
N MET A 196 -9.19 11.24 -5.60
CA MET A 196 -8.26 11.79 -4.61
C MET A 196 -8.41 13.31 -4.44
N GLN A 197 -8.95 14.05 -5.41
CA GLN A 197 -9.29 15.47 -5.20
C GLN A 197 -10.43 15.67 -4.20
N PHE A 198 -11.28 14.65 -4.01
CA PHE A 198 -12.34 14.66 -3.01
C PHE A 198 -11.83 14.27 -1.60
N ALA A 199 -10.64 13.68 -1.50
CA ALA A 199 -10.05 13.21 -0.25
C ALA A 199 -9.99 14.27 0.87
N PRO A 200 -9.63 15.55 0.63
CA PRO A 200 -9.63 16.56 1.69
C PRO A 200 -10.98 16.70 2.42
N TYR A 201 -12.09 16.60 1.70
CA TYR A 201 -13.44 16.71 2.24
C TYR A 201 -13.87 15.42 2.94
N GLY A 202 -13.59 14.27 2.34
CA GLY A 202 -13.85 12.95 2.93
C GLY A 202 -13.09 12.76 4.25
N VAL A 203 -11.78 13.06 4.24
CA VAL A 203 -10.92 12.98 5.44
C VAL A 203 -11.38 13.95 6.52
N PHE A 204 -11.72 15.21 6.15
CA PHE A 204 -12.28 16.17 7.10
C PHE A 204 -13.52 15.60 7.80
N CYS A 205 -14.49 15.09 7.03
CA CYS A 205 -15.75 14.57 7.57
C CYS A 205 -15.55 13.30 8.41
N LEU A 206 -14.70 12.37 7.97
CA LEU A 206 -14.40 11.15 8.71
C LEU A 206 -13.77 11.47 10.06
N ILE A 207 -12.75 12.33 10.09
CA ILE A 207 -12.08 12.72 11.33
C ILE A 207 -13.00 13.55 12.22
N ALA A 208 -13.75 14.49 11.65
CA ALA A 208 -14.71 15.29 12.40
C ALA A 208 -15.75 14.40 13.07
N LYS A 209 -16.28 13.38 12.37
CA LYS A 209 -17.20 12.41 12.95
C LYS A 209 -16.54 11.59 14.05
N THR A 210 -15.37 10.99 13.79
CA THR A 210 -14.67 10.16 14.78
C THR A 210 -14.37 10.95 16.05
N PHE A 211 -13.82 12.16 15.94
CA PHE A 211 -13.51 12.97 17.12
C PHE A 211 -14.75 13.58 17.77
N ALA A 212 -15.85 13.79 17.05
CA ALA A 212 -17.12 14.19 17.66
C ALA A 212 -17.72 13.10 18.56
N ILE A 213 -17.59 11.83 18.16
CA ILE A 213 -18.13 10.67 18.89
C ILE A 213 -17.15 10.21 19.99
N GLU A 214 -15.91 9.89 19.61
CA GLU A 214 -14.90 9.27 20.48
C GLU A 214 -14.10 10.29 21.32
N GLY A 215 -14.13 11.56 20.93
CA GLY A 215 -13.39 12.63 21.60
C GLY A 215 -11.88 12.48 21.51
N PHE A 216 -11.18 13.11 22.45
CA PHE A 216 -9.72 13.06 22.55
C PHE A 216 -9.18 11.70 23.02
N GLY A 217 -10.05 10.80 23.51
CA GLY A 217 -9.68 9.42 23.86
C GLY A 217 -9.12 8.62 22.68
N ALA A 218 -9.53 8.95 21.46
CA ALA A 218 -9.03 8.34 20.24
C ALA A 218 -7.57 8.67 19.91
N ILE A 219 -7.01 9.74 20.46
CA ILE A 219 -5.64 10.18 20.13
C ILE A 219 -4.62 9.13 20.54
N LEU A 220 -4.74 8.55 21.74
CA LEU A 220 -3.72 7.64 22.24
C LEU A 220 -3.63 6.34 21.40
N PRO A 221 -4.74 5.64 21.08
CA PRO A 221 -4.71 4.49 20.18
C PRO A 221 -4.22 4.84 18.77
N LEU A 222 -4.64 5.98 18.21
CA LEU A 222 -4.16 6.43 16.90
C LEU A 222 -2.66 6.76 16.91
N ALA A 223 -2.15 7.33 18.02
CA ALA A 223 -0.74 7.57 18.20
C ALA A 223 0.04 6.24 18.32
N LYS A 224 -0.46 5.26 19.10
CA LYS A 224 0.13 3.92 19.17
C LYS A 224 0.22 3.28 17.78
N TYR A 225 -0.87 3.30 17.02
CA TYR A 225 -0.91 2.84 15.63
C TYR A 225 0.14 3.57 14.77
N PHE A 226 0.14 4.91 14.79
CA PHE A 226 1.06 5.73 14.00
C PHE A 226 2.53 5.41 14.29
N PHE A 227 2.92 5.41 15.56
CA PHE A 227 4.30 5.14 15.96
C PHE A 227 4.71 3.68 15.71
N LEU A 228 3.77 2.74 15.82
CA LEU A 228 4.02 1.35 15.47
C LEU A 228 4.32 1.19 13.97
N VAL A 229 3.47 1.74 13.09
CA VAL A 229 3.73 1.70 11.64
C VAL A 229 5.07 2.36 11.34
N LEU A 230 5.34 3.55 11.90
CA LEU A 230 6.60 4.25 11.71
C LEU A 230 7.79 3.39 12.17
N PHE A 231 7.69 2.75 13.33
CA PHE A 231 8.73 1.88 13.86
C PHE A 231 9.00 0.70 12.93
N VAL A 232 7.96 -0.01 12.47
CA VAL A 232 8.12 -1.17 11.57
C VAL A 232 8.69 -0.74 10.23
N LEU A 233 8.26 0.39 9.66
CA LEU A 233 8.81 0.95 8.43
C LEU A 233 10.31 1.24 8.56
N LEU A 234 10.72 1.89 9.65
CA LEU A 234 12.13 2.18 9.91
C LEU A 234 12.93 0.91 10.18
N LEU A 235 12.36 -0.06 10.90
CA LEU A 235 12.97 -1.36 11.17
C LEU A 235 13.17 -2.16 9.88
N HIS A 236 12.20 -2.13 8.97
CA HIS A 236 12.32 -2.80 7.69
C HIS A 236 13.39 -2.12 6.81
N ALA A 237 13.38 -0.79 6.74
CA ALA A 237 14.34 -0.02 5.95
C ALA A 237 15.78 -0.15 6.47
N THR A 238 15.99 -0.08 7.79
CA THR A 238 17.33 -0.10 8.41
C THR A 238 17.78 -1.49 8.84
N GLY A 239 16.86 -2.43 9.02
CA GLY A 239 17.12 -3.81 9.40
C GLY A 239 17.04 -4.74 8.20
N THR A 240 15.84 -5.03 7.69
CA THR A 240 15.62 -6.02 6.62
C THR A 240 16.40 -5.69 5.35
N TYR A 241 16.23 -4.49 4.80
CA TYR A 241 16.95 -4.12 3.57
C TYR A 241 18.45 -4.07 3.78
N MET A 242 18.92 -3.53 4.90
CA MET A 242 20.36 -3.43 5.14
C MET A 242 21.01 -4.78 5.39
N LEU A 243 20.28 -5.72 6.00
CA LEU A 243 20.73 -7.10 6.14
C LEU A 243 20.85 -7.78 4.77
N ILE A 244 19.84 -7.61 3.91
CA ILE A 244 19.86 -8.11 2.52
C ILE A 244 21.02 -7.48 1.74
N LEU A 245 21.19 -6.17 1.83
CA LEU A 245 22.26 -5.42 1.16
C LEU A 245 23.65 -5.89 1.62
N LYS A 246 23.84 -6.12 2.92
CA LYS A 246 25.11 -6.56 3.50
C LYS A 246 25.41 -8.04 3.20
N LEU A 247 24.42 -8.93 3.32
CA LEU A 247 24.62 -10.37 3.14
C LEU A 247 24.66 -10.78 1.67
N LEU A 248 23.72 -10.29 0.85
CA LEU A 248 23.59 -10.67 -0.55
C LEU A 248 24.34 -9.70 -1.47
N GLY A 249 24.23 -8.40 -1.21
CA GLY A 249 24.93 -7.36 -1.98
C GLY A 249 26.40 -7.19 -1.61
N ARG A 250 26.79 -7.56 -0.38
CA ARG A 250 28.13 -7.27 0.17
C ARG A 250 28.51 -5.79 0.07
N LEU A 251 27.53 -4.89 0.12
CA LEU A 251 27.71 -3.44 0.03
C LEU A 251 27.55 -2.80 1.41
N ASN A 252 28.12 -1.60 1.58
CA ASN A 252 28.06 -0.86 2.84
C ASN A 252 26.68 -0.16 3.03
N PRO A 253 25.89 -0.52 4.07
CA PRO A 253 24.58 0.08 4.37
C PRO A 253 24.61 1.59 4.60
N ILE A 254 25.63 2.11 5.28
CA ILE A 254 25.74 3.54 5.61
C ILE A 254 25.94 4.34 4.32
N ARG A 255 26.77 3.82 3.42
CA ARG A 255 27.04 4.44 2.13
C ARG A 255 25.79 4.45 1.25
N PHE A 256 25.03 3.36 1.25
CA PHE A 256 23.75 3.27 0.56
C PHE A 256 22.78 4.39 0.96
N PHE A 257 22.58 4.62 2.27
CA PHE A 257 21.70 5.69 2.74
C PHE A 257 22.19 7.09 2.36
N LYS A 258 23.52 7.33 2.36
CA LYS A 258 24.09 8.60 1.89
C LYS A 258 23.76 8.83 0.41
N ASN A 259 23.93 7.80 -0.42
CA ASN A 259 23.65 7.88 -1.86
C ASN A 259 22.15 8.12 -2.14
N MET A 260 21.26 7.56 -1.31
CA MET A 260 19.80 7.69 -1.44
C MET A 260 19.19 8.98 -0.87
N ARG A 261 19.96 9.85 -0.20
CA ARG A 261 19.41 11.01 0.54
C ARG A 261 18.43 11.85 -0.31
N THR A 262 18.82 12.18 -1.54
CA THR A 262 17.98 12.97 -2.46
C THR A 262 16.70 12.22 -2.84
N VAL A 263 16.81 10.92 -3.09
CA VAL A 263 15.67 10.05 -3.43
C VAL A 263 14.69 9.98 -2.26
N HIS A 264 15.16 9.76 -1.03
CA HIS A 264 14.30 9.68 0.15
C HIS A 264 13.54 10.98 0.40
N VAL A 265 14.20 12.14 0.30
CA VAL A 265 13.52 13.44 0.46
C VAL A 265 12.47 13.65 -0.63
N PHE A 266 12.79 13.31 -1.87
CA PHE A 266 11.86 13.44 -2.98
C PHE A 266 10.66 12.48 -2.85
N ALA A 267 10.91 11.20 -2.53
CA ALA A 267 9.88 10.18 -2.30
C ALA A 267 8.96 10.56 -1.15
N PHE A 268 9.53 10.99 -0.02
CA PHE A 268 8.78 11.48 1.13
C PHE A 268 7.89 12.66 0.75
N SER A 269 8.43 13.66 0.04
CA SER A 269 7.66 14.86 -0.33
C SER A 269 6.53 14.59 -1.32
N THR A 270 6.75 13.67 -2.27
CA THR A 270 5.81 13.40 -3.37
C THR A 270 4.80 12.32 -3.03
N ALA A 271 5.11 11.42 -2.08
CA ALA A 271 4.33 10.23 -1.76
C ALA A 271 3.96 9.39 -3.01
N SER A 272 4.87 9.33 -3.99
CA SER A 272 4.64 8.60 -5.24
C SER A 272 5.92 7.93 -5.73
N SER A 273 5.97 6.60 -5.67
CA SER A 273 7.06 5.80 -6.23
C SER A 273 7.22 6.08 -7.73
N ASN A 274 6.12 6.17 -8.49
CA ASN A 274 6.16 6.47 -9.92
C ASN A 274 6.80 7.83 -10.23
N ALA A 275 6.56 8.84 -9.40
CA ALA A 275 7.19 10.15 -9.58
C ALA A 275 8.70 10.11 -9.31
N THR A 276 9.16 9.17 -8.49
CA THR A 276 10.56 9.08 -8.07
C THR A 276 11.45 8.32 -9.05
N ILE A 277 10.88 7.57 -10.00
CA ILE A 277 11.64 6.72 -10.95
C ILE A 277 12.86 7.43 -11.55
N PRO A 278 12.78 8.66 -12.10
CA PRO A 278 13.95 9.32 -12.69
C PRO A 278 15.05 9.64 -11.67
N VAL A 279 14.65 10.03 -10.45
CA VAL A 279 15.58 10.37 -9.36
C VAL A 279 16.24 9.11 -8.81
N THR A 280 15.46 8.04 -8.65
CA THR A 280 15.96 6.73 -8.21
C THR A 280 16.92 6.14 -9.23
N MET A 281 16.56 6.12 -10.52
CA MET A 281 17.44 5.68 -11.60
C MET A 281 18.76 6.44 -11.61
N SER A 282 18.70 7.78 -11.55
CA SER A 282 19.92 8.61 -11.51
C SER A 282 20.79 8.30 -10.29
N ALA A 283 20.20 8.02 -9.13
CA ALA A 283 20.94 7.66 -7.93
C ALA A 283 21.60 6.28 -8.03
N VAL A 284 20.87 5.25 -8.51
CA VAL A 284 21.44 3.90 -8.62
C VAL A 284 22.51 3.82 -9.71
N GLU A 285 22.36 4.56 -10.81
CA GLU A 285 23.35 4.59 -11.89
C GLU A 285 24.58 5.41 -11.49
N ASN A 286 24.39 6.68 -11.13
CA ASN A 286 25.50 7.63 -11.01
C ASN A 286 26.16 7.64 -9.62
N ARG A 287 25.46 7.19 -8.57
CA ARG A 287 25.99 7.18 -7.19
C ARG A 287 26.22 5.79 -6.64
N MET A 288 25.57 4.78 -7.19
CA MET A 288 25.73 3.38 -6.76
C MET A 288 26.43 2.50 -7.81
N GLY A 289 26.75 3.04 -8.98
CA GLY A 289 27.52 2.35 -10.02
C GLY A 289 26.78 1.22 -10.70
N VAL A 290 25.45 1.15 -10.60
CA VAL A 290 24.66 0.10 -11.25
C VAL A 290 24.55 0.37 -12.75
N SER A 291 24.74 -0.65 -13.58
CA SER A 291 24.56 -0.52 -15.03
C SER A 291 23.12 -0.10 -15.40
N ASN A 292 22.98 0.71 -16.44
CA ASN A 292 21.66 1.11 -16.95
C ASN A 292 20.82 -0.11 -17.39
N SER A 293 21.44 -1.20 -17.87
CA SER A 293 20.73 -2.43 -18.25
C SER A 293 20.00 -3.10 -17.09
N ILE A 294 20.47 -2.95 -15.85
CA ILE A 294 19.76 -3.45 -14.66
C ILE A 294 18.84 -2.36 -14.10
N ALA A 295 19.32 -1.12 -13.98
CA ALA A 295 18.58 -0.02 -13.37
C ALA A 295 17.29 0.32 -14.12
N SER A 296 17.35 0.44 -15.45
CA SER A 296 16.20 0.77 -16.31
C SER A 296 15.08 -0.27 -16.28
N PHE A 297 15.39 -1.49 -15.84
CA PHE A 297 14.40 -2.55 -15.66
C PHE A 297 13.91 -2.65 -14.21
N THR A 298 14.84 -2.79 -13.26
CA THR A 298 14.50 -3.15 -11.87
C THR A 298 13.79 -2.02 -11.12
N VAL A 299 14.15 -0.76 -11.38
CA VAL A 299 13.56 0.40 -10.70
C VAL A 299 12.11 0.66 -11.15
N PRO A 300 11.79 0.75 -12.47
CA PRO A 300 10.40 0.91 -12.89
C PRO A 300 9.52 -0.29 -12.51
N LEU A 301 10.07 -1.51 -12.57
CA LEU A 301 9.36 -2.70 -12.10
C LEU A 301 9.05 -2.61 -10.60
N GLY A 302 10.05 -2.23 -9.79
CA GLY A 302 9.91 -2.05 -8.34
C GLY A 302 8.81 -1.07 -7.97
N ALA A 303 8.74 0.08 -8.65
CA ALA A 303 7.70 1.08 -8.41
C ALA A 303 6.25 0.56 -8.56
N THR A 304 6.05 -0.61 -9.18
CA THR A 304 4.74 -1.26 -9.36
C THR A 304 4.55 -2.57 -8.58
N ILE A 305 5.63 -3.23 -8.16
CA ILE A 305 5.58 -4.55 -7.50
C ILE A 305 6.01 -4.44 -6.03
N ASN A 306 7.03 -3.63 -5.78
CA ASN A 306 7.69 -3.52 -4.49
C ASN A 306 6.99 -2.49 -3.60
N MET A 307 5.97 -2.95 -2.88
CA MET A 307 5.15 -2.12 -2.02
C MET A 307 5.23 -2.52 -0.54
N ASP A 308 6.43 -2.85 -0.07
CA ASP A 308 6.70 -3.30 1.30
C ASP A 308 6.15 -2.37 2.37
N GLY A 309 6.36 -1.06 2.21
CA GLY A 309 5.82 -0.05 3.12
C GLY A 309 4.29 -0.03 3.14
N THR A 310 3.66 -0.26 1.99
CA THR A 310 2.19 -0.40 1.90
C THR A 310 1.73 -1.67 2.61
N ALA A 311 2.43 -2.79 2.40
CA ALA A 311 2.14 -4.07 3.05
C ALA A 311 2.32 -3.99 4.58
N ILE A 312 3.32 -3.26 5.06
CA ILE A 312 3.53 -2.97 6.48
C ILE A 312 2.33 -2.22 7.06
N MET A 313 1.88 -1.14 6.42
CA MET A 313 0.70 -0.43 6.91
C MET A 313 -0.52 -1.34 6.90
N GLN A 314 -0.73 -2.13 5.84
CA GLN A 314 -1.87 -3.03 5.78
C GLN A 314 -1.88 -4.03 6.92
N GLY A 315 -0.74 -4.67 7.21
CA GLY A 315 -0.63 -5.60 8.33
C GLY A 315 -0.96 -4.94 9.68
N VAL A 316 -0.35 -3.79 9.99
CA VAL A 316 -0.63 -3.11 11.26
C VAL A 316 -2.07 -2.59 11.33
N ALA A 317 -2.59 -2.04 10.22
CA ALA A 317 -3.95 -1.50 10.14
C ALA A 317 -5.01 -2.58 10.31
N THR A 318 -4.82 -3.74 9.71
CA THR A 318 -5.72 -4.88 9.86
C THR A 318 -5.83 -5.30 11.33
N VAL A 319 -4.70 -5.46 12.02
CA VAL A 319 -4.69 -5.85 13.44
C VAL A 319 -5.29 -4.74 14.32
N PHE A 320 -4.94 -3.47 14.04
CA PHE A 320 -5.51 -2.33 14.74
C PHE A 320 -7.04 -2.28 14.62
N ILE A 321 -7.57 -2.44 13.40
CA ILE A 321 -9.01 -2.40 13.14
C ILE A 321 -9.70 -3.60 13.78
N ALA A 322 -9.14 -4.81 13.69
CA ALA A 322 -9.71 -5.97 14.36
C ALA A 322 -9.83 -5.74 15.88
N GLN A 323 -8.76 -5.26 16.52
CA GLN A 323 -8.75 -4.95 17.96
C GLN A 323 -9.72 -3.81 18.33
N ALA A 324 -9.78 -2.76 17.51
CA ALA A 324 -10.69 -1.62 17.70
C ALA A 324 -12.17 -2.03 17.69
N TYR A 325 -12.52 -3.02 16.88
CA TYR A 325 -13.88 -3.56 16.78
C TYR A 325 -14.12 -4.76 17.71
N GLY A 326 -13.13 -5.16 18.50
CA GLY A 326 -13.23 -6.35 19.37
C GLY A 326 -13.37 -7.67 18.60
N ILE A 327 -12.86 -7.72 17.36
CA ILE A 327 -12.92 -8.90 16.50
C ILE A 327 -11.65 -9.73 16.71
N ASP A 328 -11.82 -10.97 17.17
CA ASP A 328 -10.74 -11.94 17.27
C ASP A 328 -10.37 -12.48 15.89
N MET A 329 -9.10 -12.33 15.51
CA MET A 329 -8.56 -12.88 14.27
C MET A 329 -7.98 -14.27 14.50
N ALA A 330 -8.38 -15.23 13.67
CA ALA A 330 -7.80 -16.56 13.66
C ALA A 330 -6.45 -16.59 12.94
N ALA A 331 -5.64 -17.63 13.18
CA ALA A 331 -4.34 -17.82 12.50
C ALA A 331 -4.46 -17.82 10.96
N THR A 332 -5.57 -18.33 10.43
CA THR A 332 -5.89 -18.33 9.00
C THR A 332 -6.08 -16.92 8.43
N ASP A 333 -6.64 -15.99 9.22
CA ASP A 333 -6.89 -14.62 8.78
C ASP A 333 -5.57 -13.88 8.59
N TYR A 334 -4.63 -14.05 9.52
CA TYR A 334 -3.27 -13.53 9.38
C TYR A 334 -2.58 -14.09 8.13
N LEU A 335 -2.71 -15.38 7.85
CA LEU A 335 -2.17 -15.97 6.64
C LEU A 335 -2.82 -15.39 5.37
N MET A 336 -4.14 -15.24 5.35
CA MET A 336 -4.86 -14.61 4.24
C MET A 336 -4.41 -13.17 4.02
N VAL A 337 -4.13 -12.42 5.09
CA VAL A 337 -3.58 -11.05 5.01
C VAL A 337 -2.20 -11.06 4.38
N VAL A 338 -1.29 -11.94 4.82
CA VAL A 338 0.04 -12.08 4.24
C VAL A 338 -0.05 -12.40 2.75
N LEU A 339 -0.83 -13.42 2.37
CA LEU A 339 -0.98 -13.84 0.98
C LEU A 339 -1.59 -12.74 0.11
N THR A 340 -2.69 -12.15 0.57
CA THR A 340 -3.44 -11.15 -0.19
C THR A 340 -2.61 -9.89 -0.37
N ALA A 341 -2.02 -9.35 0.70
CA ALA A 341 -1.21 -8.13 0.59
C ALA A 341 0.08 -8.36 -0.22
N THR A 342 0.74 -9.53 -0.06
CA THR A 342 1.95 -9.85 -0.84
C THR A 342 1.62 -9.96 -2.32
N LEU A 343 0.57 -10.69 -2.69
CA LEU A 343 0.22 -10.84 -4.10
C LEU A 343 -0.39 -9.55 -4.68
N ALA A 344 -1.18 -8.82 -3.89
CA ALA A 344 -1.76 -7.56 -4.32
C ALA A 344 -0.73 -6.42 -4.42
N SER A 345 0.42 -6.54 -3.76
CA SER A 345 1.55 -5.63 -3.96
C SER A 345 2.01 -5.60 -5.42
N VAL A 346 1.90 -6.74 -6.11
CA VAL A 346 2.09 -6.83 -7.57
C VAL A 346 0.99 -6.01 -8.24
N GLY A 347 1.38 -5.05 -9.08
CA GLY A 347 0.40 -4.21 -9.77
C GLY A 347 -0.27 -3.18 -8.87
N THR A 348 0.24 -2.92 -7.67
CA THR A 348 -0.17 -1.70 -6.97
C THR A 348 0.43 -0.49 -7.69
N ALA A 349 -0.36 0.54 -7.96
CA ALA A 349 0.16 1.74 -8.59
C ALA A 349 0.88 2.64 -7.57
N GLY A 350 2.11 3.06 -7.88
CA GLY A 350 2.94 3.92 -7.02
C GLY A 350 2.50 5.39 -6.96
N VAL A 351 1.22 5.64 -6.65
CA VAL A 351 0.64 6.99 -6.53
C VAL A 351 -0.04 7.19 -5.16
N PRO A 352 -0.22 8.46 -4.71
CA PRO A 352 -0.77 8.74 -3.40
C PRO A 352 -2.17 8.15 -3.19
N GLY A 353 -2.43 7.61 -2.00
CA GLY A 353 -3.75 7.14 -1.59
C GLY A 353 -4.15 5.74 -2.06
N VAL A 354 -3.40 5.11 -2.97
CA VAL A 354 -3.70 3.73 -3.42
C VAL A 354 -3.58 2.73 -2.26
N GLY A 355 -2.67 2.95 -1.30
CA GLY A 355 -2.53 2.06 -0.15
C GLY A 355 -3.83 1.85 0.65
N LEU A 356 -4.68 2.89 0.76
CA LEU A 356 -5.97 2.81 1.44
C LEU A 356 -7.02 2.03 0.64
N ILE A 357 -7.00 2.16 -0.69
CA ILE A 357 -7.83 1.36 -1.60
C ILE A 357 -7.46 -0.12 -1.42
N MET A 358 -6.17 -0.42 -1.39
CA MET A 358 -5.68 -1.79 -1.24
C MET A 358 -6.00 -2.35 0.16
N LEU A 359 -5.94 -1.53 1.20
CA LEU A 359 -6.34 -1.92 2.55
C LEU A 359 -7.82 -2.35 2.60
N ALA A 360 -8.72 -1.66 1.90
CA ALA A 360 -10.13 -2.06 1.83
C ALA A 360 -10.30 -3.49 1.31
N MET A 361 -9.48 -3.89 0.33
CA MET A 361 -9.44 -5.27 -0.15
C MET A 361 -8.98 -6.25 0.93
N VAL A 362 -7.89 -5.92 1.64
CA VAL A 362 -7.32 -6.81 2.66
C VAL A 362 -8.32 -7.02 3.80
N LEU A 363 -9.02 -5.96 4.23
CA LEU A 363 -10.05 -6.04 5.27
C LEU A 363 -11.23 -6.91 4.81
N ASN A 364 -11.76 -6.67 3.61
CA ASN A 364 -12.86 -7.48 3.05
C ASN A 364 -12.50 -8.97 2.98
N GLN A 365 -11.26 -9.30 2.62
CA GLN A 365 -10.81 -10.69 2.50
C GLN A 365 -10.86 -11.47 3.83
N VAL A 366 -10.66 -10.78 4.95
CA VAL A 366 -10.76 -11.38 6.30
C VAL A 366 -12.08 -11.02 7.00
N GLY A 367 -13.03 -10.45 6.26
CA GLY A 367 -14.35 -10.08 6.78
C GLY A 367 -14.37 -8.85 7.70
N LEU A 368 -13.29 -8.10 7.81
CA LEU A 368 -13.25 -6.91 8.67
C LEU A 368 -13.99 -5.72 8.04
N PRO A 369 -14.62 -4.86 8.87
CA PRO A 369 -15.33 -3.68 8.38
C PRO A 369 -14.36 -2.66 7.78
N VAL A 370 -14.56 -2.35 6.51
CA VAL A 370 -13.76 -1.35 5.77
C VAL A 370 -13.98 0.07 6.31
N GLU A 371 -15.09 0.28 7.01
CA GLU A 371 -15.40 1.53 7.72
C GLU A 371 -14.32 1.86 8.76
N GLY A 372 -13.60 0.85 9.29
CA GLY A 372 -12.46 1.02 10.17
C GLY A 372 -11.30 1.82 9.56
N ILE A 373 -11.23 1.94 8.23
CA ILE A 373 -10.28 2.83 7.54
C ILE A 373 -10.48 4.29 7.98
N GLY A 374 -11.71 4.70 8.28
CA GLY A 374 -12.04 6.05 8.73
C GLY A 374 -11.29 6.47 10.00
N LEU A 375 -10.90 5.52 10.85
CA LEU A 375 -10.16 5.77 12.09
C LEU A 375 -8.72 6.22 11.80
N ILE A 376 -8.06 5.53 10.89
CA ILE A 376 -6.62 5.70 10.63
C ILE A 376 -6.33 6.69 9.50
N ILE A 377 -7.34 7.03 8.68
CA ILE A 377 -7.13 7.80 7.45
C ILE A 377 -6.49 9.17 7.69
N GLY A 378 -6.75 9.78 8.85
CA GLY A 378 -6.14 11.05 9.20
C GLY A 378 -4.63 10.94 9.30
N VAL A 379 -4.15 10.03 10.14
CA VAL A 379 -2.71 9.84 10.35
C VAL A 379 -2.04 9.16 9.14
N ASP A 380 -2.80 8.46 8.30
CA ASP A 380 -2.29 7.75 7.12
C ASP A 380 -1.53 8.67 6.17
N ARG A 381 -1.96 9.93 5.99
CA ARG A 381 -1.29 10.82 5.05
C ARG A 381 0.19 11.03 5.39
N LEU A 382 0.52 11.11 6.68
CA LEU A 382 1.91 11.24 7.14
C LEU A 382 2.67 9.93 6.93
N LEU A 383 2.04 8.80 7.24
CA LEU A 383 2.62 7.47 7.03
C LEU A 383 2.87 7.20 5.54
N ASP A 384 2.01 7.65 4.64
CA ASP A 384 2.12 7.49 3.19
C ASP A 384 3.43 8.03 2.62
N MET A 385 3.89 9.17 3.14
CA MET A 385 5.18 9.77 2.78
C MET A 385 6.33 8.86 3.17
N VAL A 386 6.30 8.32 4.39
CA VAL A 386 7.34 7.40 4.90
C VAL A 386 7.31 6.08 4.14
N ARG A 387 6.12 5.49 3.92
CA ARG A 387 5.94 4.25 3.15
C ARG A 387 6.55 4.36 1.76
N THR A 388 6.29 5.48 1.08
CA THR A 388 6.85 5.72 -0.26
C THR A 388 8.38 5.75 -0.20
N ALA A 389 8.97 6.42 0.79
CA ALA A 389 10.42 6.44 0.95
C ALA A 389 10.97 5.02 1.19
N VAL A 390 10.30 4.19 1.99
CA VAL A 390 10.69 2.79 2.23
C VAL A 390 10.56 1.95 0.94
N ASN A 391 9.47 2.05 0.20
CA ASN A 391 9.30 1.31 -1.07
C ASN A 391 10.45 1.61 -2.03
N VAL A 392 10.79 2.89 -2.22
CA VAL A 392 11.89 3.29 -3.11
C VAL A 392 13.27 2.89 -2.55
N THR A 393 13.39 2.75 -1.22
CA THR A 393 14.58 2.15 -0.59
C THR A 393 14.71 0.68 -0.99
N GLY A 394 13.61 -0.07 -1.00
CA GLY A 394 13.56 -1.44 -1.46
C GLY A 394 13.92 -1.58 -2.93
N ASP A 395 13.43 -0.67 -3.79
CA ASP A 395 13.75 -0.66 -5.22
C ASP A 395 15.27 -0.58 -5.43
N ALA A 396 15.91 0.43 -4.82
CA ALA A 396 17.35 0.61 -4.92
C ALA A 396 18.13 -0.55 -4.28
N THR A 397 17.64 -1.12 -3.18
CA THR A 397 18.27 -2.27 -2.50
C THR A 397 18.28 -3.49 -3.42
N VAL A 398 17.13 -3.86 -3.97
CA VAL A 398 17.00 -5.01 -4.87
C VAL A 398 17.79 -4.77 -6.15
N THR A 399 17.72 -3.58 -6.74
CA THR A 399 18.55 -3.19 -7.90
C THR A 399 20.03 -3.42 -7.63
N CYS A 400 20.57 -2.97 -6.49
CA CYS A 400 21.98 -3.18 -6.14
C CYS A 400 22.34 -4.65 -5.94
N VAL A 401 21.49 -5.42 -5.24
CA VAL A 401 21.73 -6.85 -4.99
C VAL A 401 21.70 -7.65 -6.28
N VAL A 402 20.74 -7.39 -7.15
CA VAL A 402 20.64 -8.03 -8.47
C VAL A 402 21.86 -7.65 -9.30
N ALA A 403 22.20 -6.37 -9.40
CA ALA A 403 23.37 -5.89 -10.14
C ALA A 403 24.68 -6.54 -9.65
N LYS A 404 24.88 -6.61 -8.33
CA LYS A 404 26.02 -7.31 -7.72
C LYS A 404 26.07 -8.79 -8.15
N SER A 405 24.93 -9.47 -8.10
CA SER A 405 24.85 -10.89 -8.47
C SER A 405 25.10 -11.16 -9.96
N GLU A 406 25.00 -10.13 -10.79
CA GLU A 406 25.25 -10.16 -12.23
C GLU A 406 26.62 -9.55 -12.61
N GLY A 407 27.40 -9.08 -11.63
CA GLY A 407 28.68 -8.41 -11.89
C GLY A 407 28.53 -7.07 -12.61
N GLN A 408 27.38 -6.40 -12.46
CA GLN A 408 27.05 -5.14 -13.15
C GLN A 408 26.92 -3.96 -12.17
N ILE A 409 27.76 -3.94 -11.15
CA ILE A 409 27.87 -2.84 -10.21
C ILE A 409 29.33 -2.41 -10.09
N ASP A 410 29.59 -1.12 -10.28
CA ASP A 410 30.89 -0.51 -10.00
C ASP A 410 30.97 -0.10 -8.53
N GLU A 411 31.77 -0.86 -7.77
CA GLU A 411 31.97 -0.64 -6.35
C GLU A 411 32.85 0.58 -6.05
N GLU A 412 33.67 1.04 -7.00
CA GLU A 412 34.43 2.28 -6.81
C GLU A 412 33.48 3.47 -6.79
N THR A 413 32.56 3.56 -7.76
CA THR A 413 31.50 4.57 -7.75
C THR A 413 30.64 4.48 -6.49
N PHE A 414 30.25 3.29 -6.07
CA PHE A 414 29.45 3.10 -4.84
C PHE A 414 30.16 3.61 -3.59
N ASN A 415 31.45 3.28 -3.46
CA ASN A 415 32.32 3.71 -2.38
C ASN A 415 33.01 5.07 -2.63
N ALA A 416 32.59 5.78 -3.69
CA ALA A 416 32.74 7.22 -3.94
C ALA A 416 32.80 8.01 -2.62
N ASP A 417 33.38 9.20 -2.51
CA ASP A 417 32.84 10.19 -1.57
C ASP A 417 31.93 11.14 -2.35
N ALA A 418 30.73 11.41 -1.82
CA ALA A 418 29.64 12.07 -2.53
C ALA A 418 29.65 13.57 -2.28
#